data_AF-A0A1T4QRT1-F1
#
_entry.id   AF-A0A1T4QRT1-F1
#
_cell.length_a   1.000
_cell.length_b   1.000
_cell.length_c   1.000
_cell.angle_alpha   90.00
_cell.angle_beta   90.00
_cell.angle_gamma   90.00
#
_symmetry.space_group_name_H-M   'P 1'
#
loop_
_entity.id
_entity.type
_entity.pdbx_description
1 polymer ?
#
loop_
_entity_poly.entity_id
_entity_poly.type
_entity_poly.pdbx_seq_one_letter_code
_entity_poly.pdbx_strand_id
1 'polypeptide(L)' 'MRQQDSRNWIRYTGLASQLVAGLLLTGYAGVWLDKRIDAAKPVFAWLLPLLLLIGMLVKIVKDSSVKHDDKN' A
#
# COMPACT_ATOMS: atom_id res chain seq x y z
N MET A 1 5.86 35.04 7.28
CA MET A 1 6.24 33.66 6.94
C MET A 1 5.14 32.73 7.46
N ARG A 2 4.20 32.27 6.61
CA ARG A 2 3.03 31.44 7.01
C ARG A 2 2.56 30.45 5.91
N GLN A 3 3.43 30.15 4.93
CA GLN A 3 3.08 29.32 3.76
C GLN A 3 3.77 27.93 3.76
N GLN A 4 4.53 27.59 4.80
CA GLN A 4 5.21 26.29 4.89
C GLN A 4 4.30 25.21 5.52
N ASP A 5 3.43 25.57 6.46
CA ASP A 5 2.58 24.59 7.16
C ASP A 5 1.50 23.98 6.26
N SER A 6 0.80 24.79 5.46
CA SER A 6 -0.26 24.30 4.56
C SER A 6 0.25 23.33 3.49
N ARG A 7 1.50 23.49 3.06
CA ARG A 7 2.14 22.60 2.07
C ARG A 7 2.37 21.20 2.62
N ASN A 8 2.68 21.08 3.91
CA ASN A 8 2.86 19.79 4.56
C ASN A 8 1.51 19.06 4.68
N TRP A 9 0.44 19.77 5.03
CA TRP A 9 -0.89 19.19 5.22
C TRP A 9 -1.45 18.63 3.91
N ILE A 10 -1.33 19.39 2.81
CA ILE A 10 -1.71 18.91 1.47
C ILE A 10 -0.92 17.64 1.09
N ARG A 11 0.36 17.57 1.45
CA ARG A 11 1.20 16.40 1.17
C ARG A 11 0.75 15.17 1.95
N TYR A 12 0.40 15.33 3.23
CA TYR A 12 -0.15 14.24 4.05
C TYR A 12 -1.54 13.82 3.59
N THR A 13 -2.40 14.75 3.20
CA THR A 13 -3.71 14.44 2.61
C THR A 13 -3.56 13.68 1.29
N GLY A 14 -2.60 14.07 0.44
CA GLY A 14 -2.30 13.33 -0.79
C GLY A 14 -1.83 11.90 -0.52
N LEU A 15 -0.93 11.71 0.44
CA LEU A 15 -0.47 10.39 0.87
C LEU A 15 -1.61 9.54 1.46
N ALA A 16 -2.46 10.14 2.30
CA ALA A 16 -3.63 9.47 2.86
C ALA A 16 -4.63 9.06 1.77
N SER A 17 -4.92 9.95 0.82
CA SER A 17 -5.78 9.64 -0.34
C SER A 17 -5.20 8.52 -1.19
N GLN A 18 -3.88 8.48 -1.39
CA GLN A 18 -3.21 7.40 -2.11
C GLN A 18 -3.34 6.06 -1.38
N LEU A 19 -3.23 6.05 -0.04
CA LEU A 19 -3.45 4.86 0.78
C LEU A 19 -4.91 4.39 0.72
N VAL A 20 -5.88 5.30 0.87
CA VAL A 20 -7.31 4.99 0.79
C VAL A 20 -7.67 4.48 -0.60
N ALA A 21 -7.20 5.13 -1.67
CA ALA A 21 -7.42 4.68 -3.03
C ALA A 21 -6.81 3.29 -3.27
N GLY A 22 -5.60 3.04 -2.77
CA GLY A 22 -4.96 1.72 -2.83
C GLY A 22 -5.78 0.65 -2.10
N LEU A 23 -6.24 0.93 -0.88
CA LEU A 23 -7.07 0.01 -0.09
C LEU A 23 -8.39 -0.31 -0.80
N LEU A 24 -9.05 0.70 -1.37
CA LEU A 24 -10.29 0.50 -2.13
C LEU A 24 -10.05 -0.32 -3.40
N LEU A 25 -8.98 -0.03 -4.15
CA LEU A 25 -8.63 -0.78 -5.35
C LEU A 25 -8.29 -2.24 -5.04
N THR A 26 -7.44 -2.47 -4.03
CA THR A 26 -7.01 -3.80 -3.61
C THR A 26 -8.18 -4.60 -3.02
N GLY A 27 -9.02 -3.97 -2.18
CA GLY A 27 -10.20 -4.61 -1.61
C GLY A 27 -11.26 -4.94 -2.67
N TYR A 28 -11.53 -4.01 -3.58
CA TYR A 28 -12.46 -4.24 -4.70
C TYR A 28 -11.93 -5.30 -5.66
N ALA A 29 -10.65 -5.25 -6.02
CA ALA A 29 -10.01 -6.27 -6.85
C ALA A 29 -10.07 -7.66 -6.20
N GLY A 30 -9.92 -7.75 -4.87
CA GLY A 30 -10.01 -9.01 -4.14
C GLY A 30 -11.39 -9.63 -4.14
N VAL A 31 -12.43 -8.83 -3.91
CA VAL A 31 -13.82 -9.28 -3.99
C VAL A 31 -14.19 -9.63 -5.43
N TRP A 32 -13.69 -8.88 -6.42
CA TRP A 32 -13.90 -9.16 -7.83
C TRP A 32 -13.23 -10.49 -8.25
N LEU A 33 -12.01 -10.77 -7.75
CA LEU A 33 -11.32 -12.02 -8.00
C LEU A 33 -11.99 -13.21 -7.29
N ASP A 34 -12.37 -13.06 -6.01
CA ASP A 34 -13.14 -14.08 -5.26
C ASP A 34 -14.42 -14.47 -6.03
N LYS A 35 -15.17 -13.48 -6.53
CA LYS A 35 -16.38 -13.71 -7.33
C LYS A 35 -16.11 -14.38 -8.66
N ARG A 36 -14.98 -14.10 -9.31
CA ARG A 36 -14.66 -14.65 -10.63
C ARG A 36 -14.16 -16.09 -10.56
N ILE A 37 -13.66 -16.52 -9.40
CA ILE A 37 -13.16 -17.88 -9.16
C ILE A 37 -14.24 -18.74 -8.46
N ASP A 38 -15.44 -18.21 -8.25
CA ASP A 38 -16.53 -18.86 -7.49
C ASP A 38 -16.04 -19.36 -6.12
N ALA A 39 -15.15 -18.58 -5.50
CA ALA A 39 -14.62 -18.92 -4.19
C ALA A 39 -15.75 -18.78 -3.18
N ALA A 40 -16.26 -19.92 -2.69
CA ALA A 40 -17.36 -20.02 -1.73
C ALA A 40 -17.09 -19.31 -0.39
N LYS A 41 -15.86 -18.84 -0.16
CA LYS A 41 -15.46 -18.07 1.02
C LYS A 41 -14.72 -16.81 0.56
N PRO A 42 -14.86 -15.67 1.27
CA PRO A 42 -14.19 -14.41 0.93
C PRO A 42 -12.70 -14.46 1.29
N VAL A 43 -11.97 -15.41 0.69
CA VAL A 43 -10.58 -15.70 1.03
C VAL A 43 -9.69 -14.62 0.44
N PHE A 44 -9.90 -14.20 -0.81
CA PHE A 44 -9.10 -13.14 -1.41
C PHE A 44 -9.32 -11.78 -0.75
N ALA A 45 -10.54 -11.48 -0.28
CA ALA A 45 -10.80 -10.27 0.52
C ALA A 45 -9.94 -10.18 1.80
N TRP A 46 -9.53 -11.31 2.36
CA TRP A 46 -8.63 -11.41 3.53
C TRP A 46 -7.16 -11.66 3.16
N LEU A 47 -6.91 -12.40 2.08
CA LEU A 47 -5.57 -12.77 1.63
C LEU A 47 -4.84 -11.58 1.02
N LEU A 48 -5.54 -10.70 0.28
CA LEU A 48 -4.96 -9.51 -0.32
C LEU A 48 -4.39 -8.51 0.69
N PRO A 49 -5.09 -8.11 1.77
CA PRO A 49 -4.49 -7.25 2.79
C PRO A 49 -3.29 -7.91 3.48
N LEU A 50 -3.30 -9.24 3.65
CA LEU A 50 -2.16 -9.98 4.20
C LEU A 50 -0.96 -9.99 3.23
N LEU A 51 -1.21 -10.18 1.94
CA LEU A 51 -0.19 -10.18 0.89
C LEU A 51 0.39 -8.78 0.68
N LEU A 52 -0.44 -7.74 0.83
CA LEU A 52 0.00 -6.34 0.81
C LEU A 52 0.94 -6.02 2.00
N LEU A 53 0.63 -6.52 3.20
CA LEU A 53 1.51 -6.42 4.36
C LEU A 53 2.85 -7.12 4.14
N ILE A 54 2.84 -8.35 3.61
CA ILE A 54 4.07 -9.09 3.27
C ILE A 54 4.88 -8.33 2.21
N GLY A 55 4.22 -7.82 1.16
CA GLY A 55 4.84 -7.03 0.11
C GLY A 55 5.49 -5.75 0.64
N MET A 56 4.83 -5.04 1.56
CA MET A 56 5.41 -3.88 2.24
C MET A 56 6.62 -4.28 3.10
N LEU A 57 6.55 -5.37 3.86
CA LEU A 57 7.70 -5.85 4.63
C LEU A 57 8.89 -6.18 3.72
N VAL A 58 8.66 -6.93 2.64
CA VAL A 58 9.71 -7.28 1.68
C VAL A 58 10.29 -6.03 1.03
N LYS A 59 9.44 -5.06 0.65
CA LYS A 59 9.89 -3.78 0.09
C LYS A 59 10.74 -3.00 1.10
N ILE A 60 10.32 -2.91 2.36
CA ILE A 60 11.07 -2.23 3.43
C ILE A 60 12.41 -2.91 3.67
N VAL A 61 12.44 -4.25 3.74
CA VAL A 61 13.69 -5.01 3.90
C VAL A 61 14.61 -4.80 2.70
N LYS A 62 14.06 -4.87 1.48
CA LYS A 62 14.83 -4.63 0.25
C LYS A 62 15.38 -3.19 0.17
N ASP A 63 14.57 -2.18 0.47
CA ASP A 63 15.00 -0.78 0.49
C ASP A 63 16.01 -0.52 1.63
N SER A 64 15.92 -1.24 2.75
CA SER A 64 16.87 -1.13 3.87
C SER A 64 18.22 -1.78 3.55
N SER A 65 18.24 -2.86 2.77
CA SER A 65 19.49 -3.51 2.34
C SER A 65 20.24 -2.72 1.26
N VAL A 66 19.61 -1.76 0.56
CA VAL A 66 20.23 -0.92 -0.48
C VAL A 66 20.87 0.34 0.13
N LYS A 67 21.45 0.22 1.33
CA LYS A 67 22.25 1.30 1.94
C LYS A 67 23.59 0.81 2.45
N HIS A 68 24.38 0.20 1.55
CA HIS A 68 25.78 -0.06 1.80
C HIS A 68 26.63 -0.27 0.53
N ASP A 69 26.55 0.58 -0.49
CA ASP A 69 27.64 0.63 -1.48
C ASP A 69 27.63 1.92 -2.32
N ASP A 70 28.07 3.04 -1.73
CA ASP A 70 28.57 4.15 -2.55
C ASP A 70 29.42 5.07 -1.67
N LYS A 71 30.65 4.62 -1.33
CA LYS A 71 31.85 5.43 -1.05
C LYS A 71 33.08 4.51 -0.88
N ASN A 72 33.77 4.19 -1.99
CA ASN A 72 35.25 4.24 -2.07
C ASN A 72 35.72 4.12 -3.52
#